data_AF-A0A1R1MGJ3-F1
#
_entry.id   AF-A0A1R1MGJ3-F1
#
_cell.length_a   1.000
_cell.length_b   1.000
_cell.length_c   1.000
_cell.angle_alpha   90.00
_cell.angle_beta   90.00
_cell.angle_gamma   90.00
#
_symmetry.space_group_name_H-M   'P 1'
#
loop_
_entity.id
_entity.type
_entity.pdbx_description
1 polymer ?
#
loop_
_entity_poly.entity_id
_entity_poly.type
_entity_poly.pdbx_seq_one_letter_code
_entity_poly.pdbx_strand_id
1 'polypeptide(L)'
;MLIRKLASIMLILCLLNSCGQDQETELTIPNRPNSVPDNAMWLGGTDGGAWVVLSKLKDDPSSIYRAEVYGDHAGEKWYIGRLKIEPDTGADIKLDNPKIFGVWDGDNLLLNDGRVLKSIDEFDPFK
;
A
#
# COMPACT_ATOMS: atom_id res chain seq x y z
N MET A 1 22.40 13.71 45.56
CA MET A 1 22.12 14.60 44.40
C MET A 1 22.88 14.19 43.12
N LEU A 2 24.05 13.53 43.21
CA LEU A 2 24.81 13.02 42.05
C LEU A 2 24.11 11.88 41.26
N ILE A 3 23.46 10.93 41.95
CA ILE A 3 22.83 9.75 41.33
C ILE A 3 21.65 10.11 40.41
N ARG A 4 20.88 11.16 40.77
CA ARG A 4 19.77 11.68 39.95
C ARG A 4 20.26 12.35 38.66
N LYS A 5 21.42 13.01 38.70
CA LYS A 5 22.03 13.65 37.52
C LYS A 5 22.63 12.60 36.57
N LEU A 6 23.17 11.51 37.10
CA LEU A 6 23.70 10.39 36.31
C LEU A 6 22.58 9.62 35.57
N ALA A 7 21.43 9.41 36.23
CA ALA A 7 20.28 8.77 35.59
C ALA A 7 19.73 9.58 34.40
N SER A 8 19.68 10.92 34.51
CA SER A 8 19.24 11.79 33.41
C SER A 8 20.20 11.81 32.23
N ILE A 9 21.52 11.67 32.46
CA ILE A 9 22.52 11.61 31.38
C ILE A 9 22.43 10.27 30.63
N MET A 10 22.20 9.17 31.35
CA MET A 10 22.05 7.83 30.75
C MET A 10 20.77 7.71 29.90
N LEU A 11 19.68 8.38 30.29
CA LEU A 11 18.43 8.41 29.51
C LEU A 11 18.55 9.22 28.20
N ILE A 12 19.38 10.27 28.19
CA ILE A 12 19.62 11.10 27.00
C ILE A 12 20.53 10.40 25.99
N LEU A 13 21.50 9.59 26.44
CA LEU A 13 22.36 8.80 25.54
C LEU A 13 21.60 7.68 24.81
N CYS A 14 20.51 7.16 25.36
CA CYS A 14 19.66 6.17 24.65
C CYS A 14 18.89 6.79 23.46
N LEU A 15 18.62 8.09 23.49
CA LEU A 15 17.83 8.76 22.44
C LEU A 15 18.66 9.16 21.21
N LEU A 16 20.00 9.13 21.29
CA LEU A 16 20.90 9.53 20.21
C LEU A 16 21.32 8.37 19.29
N ASN A 17 20.92 7.13 19.58
CA ASN A 17 21.24 5.96 18.76
C ASN A 17 20.13 5.60 17.74
N SER A 18 19.04 6.36 17.66
CA SER A 18 17.97 6.13 16.68
C SER A 18 18.17 6.93 15.39
N CYS A 19 19.37 6.86 14.84
CA CYS A 19 19.66 7.23 13.45
C CYS A 19 20.63 6.19 12.91
N GLY A 20 20.12 4.98 12.73
CA GLY A 20 20.88 3.81 12.32
C GLY A 20 20.24 3.17 11.10
N GLN A 21 20.81 3.48 9.93
CA GLN A 21 20.68 2.81 8.64
C GLN A 21 19.29 2.75 8.01
N ASP A 22 19.17 3.41 6.86
CA ASP A 22 18.32 2.99 5.75
C ASP A 22 18.79 1.60 5.30
N GLN A 23 18.50 0.56 6.08
CA GLN A 23 18.49 -0.78 5.55
C GLN A 23 17.26 -0.83 4.67
N GLU A 24 17.49 -0.72 3.37
CA GLU A 24 16.58 -1.14 2.32
C GLU A 24 16.27 -2.61 2.66
N THR A 25 15.28 -2.78 3.53
CA THR A 25 14.85 -4.07 4.04
C THR A 25 14.24 -4.69 2.82
N GLU A 26 14.93 -5.67 2.25
CA GLU A 26 14.44 -6.44 1.11
C GLU A 26 13.08 -7.00 1.54
N LEU A 27 12.01 -6.31 1.13
CA LEU A 27 10.66 -6.64 1.54
C LEU A 27 10.40 -8.04 1.03
N THR A 28 10.25 -8.99 1.95
CA THR A 28 9.98 -10.38 1.59
C THR A 28 8.60 -10.44 0.96
N ILE A 29 8.54 -10.41 -0.37
CA ILE A 29 7.28 -10.56 -1.11
C ILE A 29 6.76 -11.97 -0.79
N PRO A 30 5.53 -12.12 -0.29
CA PRO A 30 4.98 -13.43 0.03
C PRO A 30 4.79 -14.26 -1.24
N ASN A 31 4.69 -15.57 -1.08
CA ASN A 31 4.31 -16.44 -2.18
C ASN A 31 2.87 -16.10 -2.61
N ARG A 32 2.70 -15.70 -3.87
CA ARG A 32 1.38 -15.40 -4.44
C ARG A 32 0.49 -16.65 -4.43
N PRO A 33 -0.71 -16.59 -3.84
CA PRO A 33 -1.67 -17.69 -3.90
C PRO A 33 -2.12 -18.00 -5.34
N ASN A 34 -2.43 -19.26 -5.64
CA ASN A 34 -2.87 -19.67 -6.99
C ASN A 34 -4.18 -19.01 -7.45
N SER A 35 -5.00 -18.53 -6.52
CA SER A 35 -6.24 -17.80 -6.75
C SER A 35 -6.01 -16.35 -7.22
N VAL A 36 -4.84 -15.78 -6.96
CA VAL A 36 -4.47 -14.42 -7.33
C VAL A 36 -3.95 -14.41 -8.77
N PRO A 37 -4.40 -13.49 -9.65
CA PRO A 37 -3.90 -13.39 -11.03
C PRO A 37 -2.38 -13.11 -11.14
N ASP A 38 -1.76 -13.60 -12.22
CA ASP A 38 -0.31 -13.41 -12.49
C ASP A 38 0.10 -11.94 -12.66
N ASN A 39 -0.84 -11.09 -13.08
CA ASN A 39 -0.63 -9.66 -13.25
C ASN A 39 -0.93 -8.84 -11.98
N ALA A 40 -1.20 -9.48 -10.84
CA ALA A 40 -1.39 -8.78 -9.57
C ALA A 40 -0.04 -8.31 -9.02
N MET A 41 0.01 -7.07 -8.55
CA MET A 41 1.17 -6.49 -7.86
C MET A 41 1.02 -6.65 -6.34
N TRP A 42 2.11 -6.99 -5.67
CA TRP A 42 2.16 -6.99 -4.21
C TRP A 42 2.30 -5.56 -3.69
N LEU A 43 1.29 -5.08 -2.95
CA LEU A 43 1.26 -3.77 -2.30
C LEU A 43 1.16 -3.96 -0.79
N GLY A 44 2.32 -4.20 -0.17
CA GLY A 44 2.42 -4.57 1.23
C GLY A 44 3.83 -4.46 1.80
N GLY A 45 3.94 -4.65 3.11
CA GLY A 45 5.19 -4.66 3.85
C GLY A 45 5.40 -5.97 4.59
N THR A 46 6.31 -5.94 5.57
CA THR A 46 6.59 -7.08 6.48
C THR A 46 5.37 -7.51 7.29
N ASP A 47 4.48 -6.57 7.57
CA ASP A 47 3.32 -6.77 8.44
C ASP A 47 2.07 -7.23 7.66
N GLY A 48 2.23 -7.51 6.35
CA GLY A 48 1.15 -7.92 5.45
C GLY A 48 0.86 -6.89 4.36
N GLY A 49 -0.18 -7.17 3.58
CA GLY A 49 -0.59 -6.31 2.47
C GLY A 49 -1.63 -6.96 1.59
N ALA A 50 -1.70 -6.52 0.34
CA ALA A 50 -2.65 -7.05 -0.62
C ALA A 50 -2.01 -7.26 -2.00
N TRP A 51 -2.56 -8.23 -2.72
CA TRP A 51 -2.32 -8.37 -4.15
C TRP A 51 -3.35 -7.55 -4.90
N VAL A 52 -2.90 -6.66 -5.79
CA VAL A 52 -3.78 -5.72 -6.48
C VAL A 52 -3.63 -5.86 -7.98
N VAL A 53 -4.75 -5.99 -8.68
CA VAL A 53 -4.83 -5.84 -10.13
C VAL A 53 -5.47 -4.49 -10.42
N LEU A 54 -4.77 -3.64 -11.17
CA LEU A 54 -5.33 -2.39 -11.68
C LEU A 54 -5.52 -2.45 -13.19
N SER A 55 -6.61 -1.88 -13.64
CA SER A 55 -6.88 -1.71 -15.07
C SER A 55 -7.66 -0.42 -15.34
N LYS A 56 -7.71 -0.05 -16.61
CA LYS A 56 -8.49 1.08 -17.12
C LYS A 56 -9.10 0.67 -18.45
N LEU A 57 -10.39 0.91 -18.65
CA LEU A 57 -11.01 0.73 -19.95
C LEU A 57 -10.82 1.98 -20.83
N LYS A 58 -10.91 1.80 -22.15
CA LYS A 58 -10.74 2.87 -23.14
C LYS A 58 -11.69 4.05 -22.91
N ASP A 59 -12.90 3.78 -22.42
CA ASP A 59 -13.95 4.78 -22.23
C ASP A 59 -14.07 5.23 -20.75
N ASP A 60 -13.22 4.73 -19.85
CA ASP A 60 -13.20 5.21 -18.47
C ASP A 60 -12.60 6.63 -18.42
N PRO A 61 -13.19 7.59 -17.68
CA PRO A 61 -12.60 8.92 -17.48
C PRO A 61 -11.18 8.85 -16.92
N SER A 62 -10.34 9.88 -17.12
CA SER A 62 -8.95 9.92 -16.62
C SER A 62 -8.85 9.67 -15.10
N SER A 63 -9.89 10.07 -14.35
CA SER A 63 -9.98 9.87 -12.92
C SER A 63 -10.45 8.49 -12.46
N ILE A 64 -10.93 7.64 -13.36
CA ILE A 64 -11.51 6.33 -13.01
C ILE A 64 -10.55 5.20 -13.40
N TYR A 65 -10.42 4.26 -12.48
CA TYR A 65 -9.67 3.02 -12.60
C TYR A 65 -10.51 1.88 -12.07
N ARG A 66 -10.10 0.65 -12.35
CA ARG A 66 -10.73 -0.57 -11.84
C ARG A 66 -9.70 -1.37 -11.07
N ALA A 67 -10.13 -1.91 -9.94
CA ALA A 67 -9.29 -2.70 -9.08
C ALA A 67 -9.93 -4.05 -8.76
N GLU A 68 -9.08 -5.07 -8.66
CA GLU A 68 -9.36 -6.29 -7.91
C GLU A 68 -8.28 -6.41 -6.83
N VAL A 69 -8.70 -6.51 -5.57
CA VAL A 69 -7.81 -6.61 -4.42
C VAL A 69 -8.01 -7.98 -3.79
N TYR A 70 -6.90 -8.65 -3.50
CA TYR A 70 -6.88 -9.98 -2.94
C TYR A 70 -6.02 -10.00 -1.67
N GLY A 71 -6.47 -10.77 -0.68
CA GLY A 71 -5.72 -11.01 0.54
C GLY A 71 -4.39 -11.72 0.26
N ASP A 72 -3.43 -11.44 1.13
CA ASP A 72 -2.07 -11.93 1.07
C ASP A 72 -1.91 -13.43 1.36
N HIS A 73 -2.79 -14.00 2.20
CA HIS A 73 -2.69 -15.38 2.66
C HIS A 73 -3.36 -16.40 1.75
N ALA A 74 -4.67 -16.28 1.50
CA ALA A 74 -5.43 -17.25 0.71
C ALA A 74 -5.85 -16.72 -0.68
N GLY A 75 -5.56 -15.45 -0.97
CA GLY A 75 -5.99 -14.80 -2.20
C GLY A 75 -7.50 -14.63 -2.28
N GLU A 76 -8.17 -14.53 -1.13
CA GLU A 76 -9.58 -14.18 -1.05
C GLU A 76 -9.81 -12.76 -1.55
N LYS A 77 -10.93 -12.53 -2.22
CA LYS A 77 -11.22 -11.22 -2.80
C LYS A 77 -11.65 -10.25 -1.70
N TRP A 78 -10.85 -9.21 -1.48
CA TRP A 78 -11.16 -8.11 -0.55
C TRP A 78 -11.91 -6.98 -1.23
N TYR A 79 -11.71 -6.78 -2.54
CA TYR A 79 -12.40 -5.75 -3.31
C TYR A 79 -12.49 -6.11 -4.79
N ILE A 80 -13.59 -5.72 -5.43
CA ILE A 80 -13.69 -5.56 -6.89
C ILE A 80 -14.57 -4.37 -7.20
N GLY A 81 -14.06 -3.44 -8.00
CA GLY A 81 -14.84 -2.26 -8.35
C GLY A 81 -14.00 -1.13 -8.90
N ARG A 82 -14.64 0.03 -9.01
CA ARG A 82 -14.03 1.25 -9.52
C ARG A 82 -13.36 2.02 -8.40
N LEU A 83 -12.18 2.55 -8.73
CA LEU A 83 -11.47 3.52 -7.92
C LEU A 83 -11.47 4.88 -8.62
N LYS A 84 -11.56 5.95 -7.83
CA LYS A 84 -11.43 7.33 -8.30
C LYS A 84 -10.15 7.95 -7.76
N ILE A 85 -9.31 8.49 -8.62
CA ILE A 85 -8.08 9.17 -8.21
C ILE A 85 -8.36 10.56 -7.64
N GLU A 86 -7.70 10.90 -6.53
CA GLU A 86 -7.79 12.20 -5.89
C GLU A 86 -6.40 12.68 -5.39
N PRO A 87 -6.03 13.96 -5.64
CA PRO A 87 -6.65 14.88 -6.59
C PRO A 87 -6.59 14.38 -8.04
N ASP A 88 -7.63 14.71 -8.82
CA ASP A 88 -7.65 14.50 -10.27
C ASP A 88 -6.81 15.58 -10.96
N THR A 89 -5.76 15.15 -11.64
CA THR A 89 -4.86 16.03 -12.40
C THR A 89 -5.21 16.09 -13.88
N GLY A 90 -6.21 15.32 -14.34
CA GLY A 90 -6.57 15.16 -15.74
C GLY A 90 -5.63 14.23 -16.53
N ALA A 91 -4.60 13.68 -15.90
CA ALA A 91 -3.63 12.79 -16.53
C ALA A 91 -3.72 11.37 -15.96
N ASP A 92 -3.64 10.37 -16.84
CA ASP A 92 -3.62 8.96 -16.44
C ASP A 92 -2.32 8.60 -15.69
N ILE A 93 -2.45 7.72 -14.69
CA ILE A 93 -1.30 7.12 -14.00
C ILE A 93 -0.66 6.03 -14.87
N LYS A 94 0.63 5.79 -14.65
CA LYS A 94 1.39 4.75 -15.34
C LYS A 94 1.25 3.41 -14.64
N LEU A 95 0.23 2.63 -15.03
CA LEU A 95 -0.10 1.34 -14.40
C LEU A 95 1.03 0.30 -14.49
N ASP A 96 1.94 0.46 -15.45
CA ASP A 96 3.12 -0.37 -15.67
C ASP A 96 4.32 0.01 -14.78
N ASN A 97 4.22 1.11 -14.02
CA ASN A 97 5.29 1.57 -13.13
C ASN A 97 4.97 1.23 -11.67
N PRO A 98 5.47 0.11 -11.12
CA PRO A 98 5.14 -0.31 -9.75
C PRO A 98 5.56 0.72 -8.68
N LYS A 99 6.55 1.57 -8.97
CA LYS A 99 7.10 2.54 -8.01
C LYS A 99 6.14 3.67 -7.63
N ILE A 100 5.05 3.86 -8.37
CA ILE A 100 4.05 4.88 -8.03
C ILE A 100 3.07 4.40 -6.97
N PHE A 101 2.95 3.09 -6.78
CA PHE A 101 2.00 2.50 -5.85
C PHE A 101 2.63 2.34 -4.47
N GLY A 102 1.86 2.71 -3.46
CA GLY A 102 2.18 2.49 -2.06
C GLY A 102 1.46 1.24 -1.56
N VAL A 103 0.47 1.46 -0.69
CA VAL A 103 -0.20 0.40 0.07
C VAL A 103 -1.72 0.47 -0.09
N TRP A 104 -2.38 -0.68 0.00
CA TRP A 104 -3.83 -0.77 0.19
C TRP A 104 -4.16 -0.60 1.67
N ASP A 105 -4.95 0.42 2.03
CA ASP A 105 -5.27 0.74 3.43
C ASP A 105 -6.51 -0.01 4.00
N GLY A 106 -7.16 -0.84 3.17
CA GLY A 106 -8.43 -1.50 3.47
C GLY A 106 -9.56 -1.02 2.58
N ASP A 107 -9.56 0.26 2.23
CA ASP A 107 -10.61 0.91 1.43
C ASP A 107 -10.05 1.61 0.18
N ASN A 108 -8.81 2.07 0.23
CA ASN A 108 -8.18 2.90 -0.79
C ASN A 108 -6.77 2.40 -1.10
N LEU A 109 -6.33 2.70 -2.33
CA LEU A 109 -4.94 2.52 -2.72
C LEU A 109 -4.18 3.84 -2.62
N LEU A 110 -3.21 3.90 -1.72
CA LEU A 110 -2.32 5.05 -1.55
C LEU A 110 -1.22 5.03 -2.62
N LEU A 111 -0.94 6.19 -3.22
CA LEU A 111 0.15 6.38 -4.18
C LEU A 111 1.33 7.09 -3.51
N ASN A 112 2.56 6.78 -3.94
CA ASN A 112 3.79 7.33 -3.36
C ASN A 112 3.98 8.83 -3.64
N ASP A 113 3.19 9.41 -4.54
CA ASP A 113 3.17 10.85 -4.82
C ASP A 113 2.13 11.62 -3.97
N GLY A 114 1.50 10.97 -3.00
CA GLY A 114 0.52 11.56 -2.09
C GLY A 114 -0.92 11.59 -2.62
N ARG A 115 -1.16 11.10 -3.84
CA ARG A 115 -2.52 10.86 -4.35
C ARG A 115 -3.10 9.57 -3.80
N VAL A 116 -4.42 9.41 -3.95
CA VAL A 116 -5.16 8.23 -3.52
C VAL A 116 -6.13 7.78 -4.61
N LEU A 117 -6.27 6.47 -4.78
CA LEU A 117 -7.33 5.84 -5.55
C LEU A 117 -8.41 5.34 -4.57
N LYS A 118 -9.50 6.10 -4.45
CA LYS A 118 -10.59 5.81 -3.51
C LYS A 118 -11.60 4.85 -4.09
N SER A 119 -12.02 3.85 -3.32
CA SER A 119 -13.15 3.00 -3.72
C SER A 119 -14.43 3.81 -3.81
N ILE A 120 -15.15 3.65 -4.93
CA ILE A 120 -16.44 4.33 -5.16
C ILE A 120 -17.59 3.35 -5.40
N ASP A 121 -17.29 2.06 -5.47
CA ASP A 121 -18.27 0.97 -5.50
C ASP A 121 -18.29 0.26 -4.16
N GLU A 122 -19.48 -0.09 -3.69
CA GLU A 122 -19.63 -0.99 -2.54
C GLU A 122 -19.25 -2.41 -2.97
N PHE A 123 -18.39 -3.05 -2.19
CA PHE A 123 -18.09 -4.46 -2.33
C PHE A 123 -18.45 -5.19 -1.03
N ASP A 124 -19.29 -6.21 -1.14
CA ASP A 124 -19.65 -7.08 -0.04
C ASP A 124 -19.29 -8.51 -0.43
N PRO A 125 -18.23 -9.09 0.15
CA PRO A 125 -17.79 -10.44 -0.20
C PRO A 125 -18.77 -11.53 0.25
N PHE A 126 -19.83 -11.18 0.99
CA PHE A 126 -20.80 -12.12 1.57
C PHE A 126 -22.24 -11.93 1.06
N LYS A 127 -22.50 -10.94 0.19
CA LYS A 127 -23.81 -10.76 -0.46
C LYS A 127 -23.96 -11.58 -1.74
#